data_AF-A0AAV3XQM5-F1
#
_entry.id   AF-A0AAV3XQM5-F1
#
_cell.length_a   1.000
_cell.length_b   1.000
_cell.length_c   1.000
_cell.angle_alpha   90.00
_cell.angle_beta   90.00
_cell.angle_gamma   90.00
#
_symmetry.space_group_name_H-M   'P 1'
#
loop_
_entity.id
_entity.type
_entity.pdbx_description
1 polymer ?
#
loop_
_entity_poly.entity_id
_entity_poly.type
_entity_poly.pdbx_seq_one_letter_code
_entity_poly.pdbx_strand_id
1 'polypeptide(L)'
;MLDITFYSQDKEEAEVIEVSDDFYHWLARSDFSRIGKSEIKQMKVDGEPVEVAVIQLEGMNRRKLSDFFRDAIVQETDEMLDKLGSSPSKEEYQEATYRLLMLQKLRKQIENEQYKYFQRY
;
A
#
# COMPACT_ATOMS: atom_id res chain seq x y z
N MET A 1 -4.41 -11.70 -8.07
CA MET A 1 -4.46 -10.28 -7.68
C MET A 1 -5.06 -10.23 -6.30
N LEU A 2 -4.58 -9.30 -5.47
CA LEU A 2 -4.95 -9.17 -4.07
C LEU A 2 -5.31 -7.73 -3.77
N ASP A 3 -6.20 -7.54 -2.82
CA ASP A 3 -6.74 -6.22 -2.48
C ASP A 3 -6.08 -5.63 -1.25
N ILE A 4 -5.80 -4.33 -1.33
CA ILE A 4 -5.34 -3.50 -0.23
C ILE A 4 -6.40 -2.45 0.07
N THR A 5 -7.07 -2.60 1.20
CA THR A 5 -8.27 -1.81 1.55
C THR A 5 -7.98 -0.72 2.58
N PHE A 6 -8.56 0.45 2.36
CA PHE A 6 -8.55 1.60 3.25
C PHE A 6 -9.98 1.92 3.68
N TYR A 7 -10.12 2.33 4.94
CA TYR A 7 -11.42 2.71 5.51
C TYR A 7 -11.42 4.16 5.98
N SER A 8 -12.58 4.79 5.84
CA SER A 8 -12.85 6.13 6.33
C SER A 8 -13.01 6.16 7.85
N GLN A 9 -13.22 7.35 8.41
CA GLN A 9 -13.55 7.52 9.83
C GLN A 9 -14.84 6.79 10.23
N ASP A 10 -15.81 6.72 9.32
CA ASP A 10 -17.10 6.06 9.53
C ASP A 10 -17.02 4.53 9.40
N LYS A 11 -15.81 4.00 9.21
CA LYS A 11 -15.49 2.57 9.06
C LYS A 11 -16.08 1.93 7.80
N GLU A 12 -16.50 2.77 6.87
CA GLU A 12 -16.89 2.36 5.52
C GLU A 12 -15.64 2.10 4.68
N GLU A 13 -15.72 1.10 3.82
CA GLU A 13 -14.75 0.92 2.75
C GLU A 13 -14.67 2.19 1.90
N ALA A 14 -13.47 2.73 1.74
CA ALA A 14 -13.27 4.03 1.11
C ALA A 14 -12.39 3.94 -0.14
N GLU A 15 -11.45 3.00 -0.18
CA GLU A 15 -10.58 2.76 -1.33
C GLU A 15 -10.07 1.32 -1.29
N VAL A 16 -10.09 0.66 -2.45
CA VAL A 16 -9.50 -0.66 -2.66
C VAL A 16 -8.47 -0.55 -3.77
N ILE A 17 -7.22 -0.92 -3.46
CA ILE A 17 -6.15 -0.98 -4.44
C ILE A 17 -5.85 -2.44 -4.74
N GLU A 18 -6.18 -2.85 -5.96
CA GLU A 18 -5.82 -4.16 -6.49
C GLU A 18 -4.33 -4.18 -6.90
N VAL A 19 -3.60 -5.18 -6.41
CA VAL A 19 -2.18 -5.39 -6.68
C VAL A 19 -1.90 -6.82 -7.17
N SER A 20 -0.78 -7.00 -7.85
CA SER A 20 -0.31 -8.32 -8.26
C SER A 20 0.10 -9.13 -7.03
N ASP A 21 0.02 -10.45 -7.15
CA ASP A 21 0.38 -11.35 -6.06
C ASP A 21 1.85 -11.15 -5.68
N ASP A 22 2.75 -10.97 -6.65
CA ASP A 22 4.17 -10.74 -6.41
C ASP A 22 4.43 -9.45 -5.62
N PHE A 23 3.75 -8.36 -5.96
CA PHE A 23 3.88 -7.09 -5.24
C PHE A 23 3.39 -7.23 -3.80
N TYR A 24 2.25 -7.89 -3.62
CA TYR A 24 1.68 -8.15 -2.29
C TYR A 24 2.63 -8.98 -1.42
N HIS A 25 3.17 -10.08 -1.95
CA HIS A 25 4.12 -10.93 -1.23
C HIS A 25 5.40 -10.19 -0.89
N TRP A 26 5.90 -9.34 -1.79
CA TRP A 26 7.04 -8.48 -1.50
C TRP A 26 6.74 -7.53 -0.34
N LEU A 27 5.59 -6.87 -0.35
CA LEU A 27 5.18 -5.94 0.70
C LEU A 27 5.04 -6.64 2.05
N ALA A 28 4.42 -7.83 2.08
CA ALA A 28 4.24 -8.67 3.27
C ALA A 28 5.57 -9.18 3.85
N ARG A 29 6.64 -9.27 3.06
CA ARG A 29 7.99 -9.67 3.51
C ARG A 29 8.89 -8.49 3.88
N SER A 30 8.51 -7.27 3.50
CA SER A 30 9.25 -6.05 3.80
C SER A 30 9.01 -5.56 5.23
N ASP A 31 9.76 -4.54 5.65
CA ASP A 31 9.56 -3.89 6.95
C ASP A 31 8.17 -3.26 7.10
N PHE A 32 7.47 -2.96 5.99
CA PHE A 32 6.07 -2.53 6.00
C PHE A 32 5.18 -3.42 6.87
N SER A 33 5.34 -4.74 6.72
CA SER A 33 4.56 -5.75 7.43
C SER A 33 4.70 -5.70 8.95
N ARG A 34 5.64 -4.91 9.49
CA ARG A 34 5.94 -4.78 10.91
C ARG A 34 5.51 -3.42 11.47
N ILE A 35 5.12 -2.48 10.62
CA ILE A 35 4.80 -1.11 11.03
C ILE A 35 3.40 -1.07 11.63
N GLY A 36 3.26 -0.49 12.82
CA GLY A 36 1.97 -0.34 13.50
C GLY A 36 1.45 -1.64 14.10
N LYS A 37 0.63 -1.49 15.15
CA LYS A 37 -0.06 -2.60 15.80
C LYS A 37 -1.40 -2.83 15.09
N SER A 38 -1.70 -4.08 14.78
CA SER A 38 -3.01 -4.46 14.26
C SER A 38 -4.03 -4.56 15.40
N GLU A 39 -5.23 -4.04 15.15
CA GLU A 39 -6.39 -4.13 16.03
C GLU A 39 -7.56 -4.72 15.25
N ILE A 40 -8.26 -5.70 15.84
CA ILE A 40 -9.52 -6.19 15.28
C ILE A 40 -10.58 -5.11 15.53
N LYS A 41 -11.23 -4.64 14.46
CA LYS A 41 -12.34 -3.69 14.52
C LYS A 41 -13.45 -4.14 13.57
N GLN A 42 -14.70 -3.83 13.93
CA GLN A 42 -15.82 -3.96 13.00
C GLN A 42 -15.74 -2.85 11.97
N MET A 43 -15.56 -3.23 10.71
CA MET A 43 -15.63 -2.40 9.52
C MET A 43 -16.89 -2.73 8.73
N LYS A 44 -17.21 -1.91 7.73
CA LYS A 44 -18.30 -2.18 6.79
C LYS A 44 -17.74 -2.45 5.40
N VAL A 45 -18.06 -3.63 4.89
CA VAL A 45 -17.74 -4.08 3.54
C VAL A 45 -19.08 -4.36 2.86
N ASP A 46 -19.34 -3.72 1.72
CA ASP A 46 -20.65 -3.77 1.04
C ASP A 46 -21.85 -3.44 1.95
N GLY A 47 -21.64 -2.58 2.96
CA GLY A 47 -22.64 -2.21 3.97
C GLY A 47 -22.86 -3.23 5.07
N GLU A 48 -22.20 -4.39 5.02
CA GLU A 48 -22.27 -5.42 6.06
C GLU A 48 -21.12 -5.29 7.08
N PRO A 49 -21.41 -5.44 8.39
CA PRO A 49 -20.38 -5.39 9.42
C PRO A 49 -19.49 -6.64 9.40
N VAL A 50 -18.19 -6.45 9.23
CA VAL A 50 -17.18 -7.51 9.20
C VAL A 50 -16.06 -7.19 10.19
N GLU A 51 -15.59 -8.19 10.95
CA GLU A 51 -14.41 -8.03 11.80
C GLU A 51 -13.13 -8.11 10.96
N VAL A 52 -12.39 -7.00 10.92
CA VAL A 52 -11.18 -6.86 10.11
C VAL A 52 -10.02 -6.44 11.01
N ALA A 53 -8.86 -7.06 10.79
CA ALA A 53 -7.60 -6.61 11.38
C ALA A 53 -7.16 -5.32 10.68
N VAL A 54 -7.04 -4.22 11.42
CA VAL A 54 -6.66 -2.93 10.85
C VAL A 54 -5.54 -2.25 11.63
N ILE A 55 -4.81 -1.38 10.94
CA ILE A 55 -3.89 -0.41 11.52
C ILE A 55 -4.57 0.96 11.48
N GLN A 56 -4.56 1.67 12.60
CA GLN A 56 -4.99 3.07 12.62
C GLN A 56 -3.94 3.97 11.95
N LEU A 57 -4.36 4.71 10.94
CA LEU A 57 -3.53 5.64 10.17
C LEU A 57 -3.44 7.00 10.85
N GLU A 58 -2.88 7.04 12.05
CA GLU A 58 -2.71 8.28 12.81
C GLU A 58 -1.33 8.37 13.45
N GLY A 59 -0.90 9.60 13.75
CA GLY A 59 0.34 9.90 14.44
C GLY A 59 1.55 9.14 13.87
N MET A 60 2.20 8.36 14.75
CA MET A 60 3.44 7.65 14.41
C MET A 60 3.24 6.53 13.38
N ASN A 61 2.07 5.88 13.33
CA ASN A 61 1.81 4.82 12.37
C ASN A 61 1.80 5.38 10.95
N ARG A 62 1.01 6.45 10.72
CA ARG A 62 0.94 7.12 9.41
C ARG A 62 2.32 7.58 8.94
N ARG A 63 3.08 8.21 9.85
CA ARG A 63 4.43 8.68 9.56
C ARG A 63 5.35 7.53 9.14
N LYS A 64 5.43 6.46 9.93
CA LYS A 64 6.29 5.30 9.62
C LYS A 64 5.90 4.62 8.30
N LEU A 65 4.60 4.45 8.04
CA LEU A 65 4.11 3.86 6.79
C LEU A 65 4.46 4.76 5.58
N SER A 66 4.25 6.07 5.70
CA SER A 66 4.62 7.05 4.68
C SER A 66 6.14 7.06 4.42
N ASP A 67 6.95 7.07 5.48
CA ASP A 67 8.41 7.03 5.40
C ASP A 67 8.89 5.74 4.70
N PHE A 68 8.33 4.58 5.07
CA PHE A 68 8.61 3.31 4.37
C PHE A 68 8.37 3.42 2.86
N PHE A 69 7.21 3.94 2.45
CA PHE A 69 6.91 4.04 1.02
C PHE A 69 7.83 5.04 0.31
N ARG A 70 8.22 6.14 0.96
CA ARG A 70 9.16 7.10 0.39
C ARG A 70 10.52 6.46 0.13
N ASP A 71 11.04 5.73 1.11
CA ASP A 71 12.31 5.01 0.98
C ASP A 71 12.23 3.93 -0.10
N ALA A 72 11.16 3.13 -0.10
CA ALA A 72 10.93 2.11 -1.12
C ALA A 72 10.79 2.70 -2.52
N ILE A 73 10.16 3.88 -2.68
CA ILE A 73 10.05 4.58 -3.96
C ILE A 73 11.42 5.01 -4.48
N VAL A 74 12.29 5.53 -3.61
CA VAL A 74 13.65 5.92 -4.00
C VAL A 74 14.42 4.69 -4.49
N GLN A 75 14.44 3.62 -3.70
CA GLN A 75 15.10 2.37 -4.08
C GLN A 75 14.55 1.79 -5.39
N GLU A 76 13.22 1.73 -5.54
CA GLU A 76 12.60 1.19 -6.75
C GLU A 76 12.91 2.07 -7.98
N THR A 77 13.00 3.38 -7.80
CA THR A 77 13.36 4.30 -8.88
C THR A 77 14.78 4.04 -9.36
N ASP A 78 15.73 3.87 -8.43
CA ASP A 78 17.12 3.55 -8.77
C ASP A 78 17.22 2.20 -9.51
N GLU A 79 16.57 1.16 -8.99
CA GLU A 79 16.54 -0.17 -9.62
C GLU A 79 15.87 -0.16 -11.01
N MET A 80 14.80 0.63 -11.17
CA MET A 80 14.10 0.80 -12.45
C MET A 80 15.01 1.46 -13.48
N LEU A 81 15.74 2.52 -13.10
CA LEU A 81 16.66 3.23 -13.99
C LEU A 81 17.83 2.33 -14.44
N ASP A 82 18.36 1.50 -13.54
CA ASP A 82 19.41 0.53 -13.87
C ASP A 82 18.93 -0.54 -14.86
N LYS A 83 17.67 -0.98 -14.74
CA LYS A 83 17.07 -2.00 -15.61
C LYS A 83 16.69 -1.49 -16.99
N LEU A 84 16.11 -0.30 -17.08
CA LEU A 84 15.52 0.20 -18.34
C LEU A 84 16.57 0.58 -19.39
N GLY A 85 17.84 0.78 -19.00
CA GLY A 85 18.89 1.21 -19.92
C GLY A 85 18.47 2.44 -20.74
N SER A 86 18.96 2.56 -21.97
CA SER A 86 18.73 3.75 -22.79
C SER A 86 17.50 3.67 -23.71
N SER A 87 16.96 2.49 -23.97
CA SER A 87 15.86 2.28 -24.93
C SER A 87 15.09 0.99 -24.61
N PRO A 88 14.30 0.96 -23.52
CA PRO A 88 13.52 -0.20 -23.16
C PRO A 88 12.37 -0.42 -24.15
N SER A 89 12.00 -1.68 -24.33
CA SER A 89 10.73 -2.06 -24.94
C SER A 89 9.54 -1.59 -24.08
N LYS A 90 8.34 -1.64 -24.65
CA LYS A 90 7.12 -1.28 -23.93
C LYS A 90 6.88 -2.23 -22.77
N GLU A 91 7.11 -3.52 -22.97
CA GLU A 91 6.94 -4.57 -21.96
C GLU A 91 7.93 -4.36 -20.80
N GLU A 92 9.22 -4.14 -21.10
CA GLU A 92 10.25 -3.84 -20.09
C GLU A 92 9.90 -2.57 -19.29
N TYR A 93 9.39 -1.53 -19.98
CA TYR A 93 8.94 -0.31 -19.33
C TYR A 93 7.75 -0.56 -18.39
N GLN A 94 6.75 -1.32 -18.83
CA GLN A 94 5.58 -1.64 -18.02
C GLN A 94 5.96 -2.48 -16.79
N GLU A 95 6.80 -3.49 -16.96
CA GLU A 95 7.29 -4.33 -15.87
C GLU A 95 8.11 -3.52 -14.86
N ALA A 96 9.04 -2.69 -15.34
CA ALA A 96 9.90 -1.89 -14.46
C ALA A 96 9.14 -0.76 -13.74
N THR A 97 8.05 -0.24 -14.32
CA THR A 97 7.28 0.85 -13.70
C THR A 97 6.10 0.39 -12.85
N TYR A 98 5.64 -0.86 -12.99
CA TYR A 98 4.47 -1.37 -12.27
C TYR A 98 4.61 -1.21 -10.76
N ARG A 99 5.73 -1.69 -10.21
CA ARG A 99 5.97 -1.66 -8.75
C ARG A 99 6.07 -0.23 -8.23
N LEU A 100 6.76 0.65 -8.95
CA LEU A 100 6.83 2.08 -8.63
C LEU A 100 5.43 2.73 -8.64
N LEU A 101 4.58 2.38 -9.61
CA LEU A 101 3.20 2.86 -9.66
C LEU A 101 2.39 2.44 -8.42
N MET A 102 2.52 1.18 -7.99
CA MET A 102 1.84 0.66 -6.80
C MET A 102 2.33 1.33 -5.52
N LEU A 103 3.64 1.48 -5.35
CA LEU A 103 4.23 2.19 -4.21
C LEU A 103 3.73 3.64 -4.13
N GLN A 104 3.69 4.34 -5.27
CA GLN A 104 3.17 5.72 -5.34
C GLN A 104 1.68 5.81 -4.99
N LYS A 105 0.86 4.88 -5.49
CA LYS A 105 -0.57 4.82 -5.16
C LYS A 105 -0.77 4.60 -3.67
N LEU A 106 -0.14 3.58 -3.09
CA LEU A 106 -0.26 3.26 -1.67
C LEU A 106 0.23 4.40 -0.77
N ARG A 107 1.36 5.03 -1.10
CA ARG A 107 1.85 6.22 -0.38
C ARG A 107 0.79 7.31 -0.31
N LYS A 108 0.17 7.64 -1.45
CA LYS A 108 -0.86 8.70 -1.52
C LYS A 108 -2.05 8.38 -0.63
N GLN A 109 -2.51 7.13 -0.61
CA GLN A 109 -3.63 6.74 0.24
C GLN A 109 -3.26 6.73 1.73
N ILE A 110 -2.06 6.27 2.09
CA ILE A 110 -1.58 6.36 3.48
C ILE A 110 -1.48 7.82 3.96
N GLU A 111 -1.04 8.72 3.09
CA GLU A 111 -0.92 10.14 3.39
C GLU A 111 -2.29 10.87 3.38
N ASN A 112 -3.30 10.33 2.70
CA ASN A 112 -4.64 10.90 2.63
C ASN A 112 -5.32 10.90 4.02
N GLU A 113 -5.61 12.10 4.54
CA GLU A 113 -6.20 12.28 5.87
C GLU A 113 -7.64 11.79 6.00
N GLN A 114 -8.33 11.57 4.89
CA GLN A 114 -9.68 11.01 4.87
C GLN A 114 -9.71 9.54 5.31
N TYR A 115 -8.63 8.79 5.06
CA TYR A 115 -8.53 7.40 5.48
C TYR A 115 -7.97 7.31 6.89
N LYS A 116 -8.67 6.59 7.76
CA LYS A 116 -8.32 6.43 9.18
C LYS A 116 -7.83 5.04 9.52
N TYR A 117 -8.15 4.06 8.68
CA TYR A 117 -7.73 2.69 8.87
C TYR A 117 -7.21 2.06 7.59
N PHE A 118 -6.26 1.16 7.76
CA PHE A 118 -5.66 0.35 6.71
C PHE A 118 -5.81 -1.12 7.09
N GLN A 119 -6.32 -1.96 6.18
CA GLN A 119 -6.45 -3.39 6.42
C GLN A 119 -5.09 -4.07 6.55
N ARG A 120 -4.87 -4.77 7.66
CA ARG A 120 -3.72 -5.64 7.88
C ARG A 120 -4.06 -7.05 7.36
N TYR A 121 -3.06 -7.69 6.78
CA TYR A 121 -3.07 -9.07 6.33
C TYR A 121 -1.88 -9.84 6.92
#